data_AF-A0A1B6M2N2-F1
#
_entry.id   AF-A0A1B6M2N2-F1
#
_cell.length_a   1.000
_cell.length_b   1.000
_cell.length_c   1.000
_cell.angle_alpha   90.00
_cell.angle_beta   90.00
_cell.angle_gamma   90.00
#
_symmetry.space_group_name_H-M   'P 1'
#
loop_
_entity.id
_entity.type
_entity.pdbx_description
1 polymer ?
#
loop_
_entity_poly.entity_id
_entity_poly.type
_entity_poly.pdbx_seq_one_letter_code
_entity_poly.pdbx_strand_id
1 'polypeptide(L)'
;MLMSSEDSEEDPCVLLQPTKKRKKTGRLSEVSKRIRHQSLYTGDPCNCKRFKCFTEITPEERKKIITDLNLMSGYNEQYAHLSGLISIHEVAQRRPRPESENPNPNDCTYSY
;
A
#
# COMPACT_ATOMS: atom_id res chain seq x y z
N MET A 1 -54.45 -46.76 58.96
CA MET A 1 -54.36 -45.32 58.62
C MET A 1 -53.86 -45.22 57.19
N LEU A 2 -54.68 -44.61 56.33
CA LEU A 2 -54.33 -44.10 54.99
C LEU A 2 -53.43 -42.86 55.10
N MET A 3 -52.69 -42.57 54.01
CA MET A 3 -52.09 -41.29 53.51
C MET A 3 -50.67 -41.62 52.97
N SER A 4 -50.43 -41.92 51.68
CA SER A 4 -50.50 -41.12 50.43
C SER A 4 -49.61 -39.89 50.44
N SER A 5 -48.56 -39.87 49.60
CA SER A 5 -47.93 -38.73 48.87
C SER A 5 -46.40 -38.91 48.77
N GLU A 6 -45.68 -38.68 47.69
CA GLU A 6 -45.94 -38.36 46.28
C GLU A 6 -44.57 -38.50 45.61
N ASP A 7 -44.53 -39.17 44.48
CA ASP A 7 -43.42 -39.17 43.54
C ASP A 7 -43.21 -37.71 43.05
N SER A 8 -42.01 -37.18 43.13
CA SER A 8 -41.66 -35.91 42.47
C SER A 8 -40.20 -35.97 42.04
N GLU A 9 -40.03 -36.61 40.88
CA GLU A 9 -38.88 -36.45 40.02
C GLU A 9 -38.89 -35.02 39.48
N GLU A 10 -38.02 -34.17 40.00
CA GLU A 10 -37.73 -32.86 39.42
C GLU A 10 -36.22 -32.72 39.34
N ASP A 11 -35.60 -33.45 38.40
CA ASP A 11 -34.22 -33.19 38.00
C ASP A 11 -34.13 -31.73 37.51
N PRO A 12 -33.35 -30.85 38.16
CA PRO A 12 -33.21 -29.49 37.70
C PRO A 12 -32.43 -29.50 36.38
N CYS A 13 -33.15 -29.34 35.27
CA CYS A 13 -32.55 -29.15 33.96
C CYS A 13 -31.82 -27.80 33.95
N VAL A 14 -30.53 -27.83 34.33
CA VAL A 14 -29.65 -26.66 34.36
C VAL A 14 -29.55 -26.11 32.94
N LEU A 15 -30.20 -24.98 32.69
CA LEU A 15 -30.05 -24.20 31.46
C LEU A 15 -28.58 -23.80 31.29
N LEU A 16 -27.83 -24.57 30.50
CA LEU A 16 -26.46 -24.24 30.11
C LEU A 16 -26.48 -22.89 29.39
N GLN A 17 -25.84 -21.90 29.99
CA GLN A 17 -25.73 -20.56 29.40
C GLN A 17 -25.09 -20.65 28.00
N PRO A 18 -25.59 -19.90 27.00
CA PRO A 18 -25.06 -19.96 25.66
C PRO A 18 -23.58 -19.55 25.66
N THR A 19 -22.70 -20.47 25.27
CA THR A 19 -21.27 -20.22 25.21
C THR A 19 -20.99 -19.12 24.19
N LYS A 20 -20.41 -17.99 24.63
CA LYS A 20 -20.03 -16.90 23.74
C LYS A 20 -18.98 -17.41 22.74
N LYS A 21 -19.26 -17.24 21.43
CA LYS A 21 -18.29 -17.56 20.38
C LYS A 21 -16.98 -16.81 20.64
N ARG A 22 -15.85 -17.51 20.48
CA ARG A 22 -14.53 -16.94 20.68
C ARG A 22 -14.31 -15.77 19.70
N LYS A 23 -13.81 -14.65 20.20
CA LYS A 23 -13.49 -13.49 19.36
C LYS A 23 -12.44 -13.89 18.33
N LYS A 24 -12.66 -13.55 17.06
CA LYS A 24 -11.65 -13.71 16.01
C LYS A 24 -10.63 -12.59 16.17
N THR A 25 -9.54 -12.88 16.85
CA THR A 25 -8.33 -12.05 16.81
C THR A 25 -7.52 -12.52 15.61
N GLY A 26 -7.32 -11.67 14.60
CA GLY A 26 -6.58 -12.02 13.37
C GLY A 26 -5.14 -12.48 13.64
N ARG A 27 -4.40 -12.81 12.59
CA ARG A 27 -3.02 -13.29 12.74
C ARG A 27 -2.08 -12.13 13.09
N LEU A 28 -1.21 -12.31 14.07
CA LEU A 28 -0.19 -11.31 14.42
C LEU A 28 0.69 -10.93 13.22
N SER A 29 0.98 -11.89 12.34
CA SER A 29 1.73 -11.64 11.10
C SER A 29 1.07 -10.61 10.18
N GLU A 30 -0.26 -10.54 10.15
CA GLU A 30 -1.01 -9.56 9.34
C GLU A 30 -0.89 -8.17 9.95
N VAL A 31 -0.97 -8.08 11.28
CA VAL A 31 -0.75 -6.83 12.02
C VAL A 31 0.68 -6.32 11.78
N SER A 32 1.70 -7.18 11.90
CA SER A 32 3.09 -6.81 11.62
C SER A 32 3.33 -6.40 10.17
N LYS A 33 2.60 -6.96 9.20
CA LYS A 33 2.65 -6.51 7.80
C LYS A 33 2.07 -5.10 7.67
N ARG A 34 0.89 -4.84 8.26
CA ARG A 34 0.27 -3.50 8.24
C ARG A 34 1.16 -2.44 8.88
N ILE A 35 1.70 -2.72 10.06
CA ILE A 35 2.61 -1.79 10.76
C ILE A 35 3.77 -1.40 9.83
N ARG A 36 4.40 -2.38 9.16
CA ARG A 36 5.52 -2.12 8.23
C ARG A 36 5.12 -1.25 7.03
N HIS A 37 3.90 -1.43 6.50
CA HIS A 37 3.42 -0.61 5.40
C HIS A 37 3.07 0.83 5.82
N GLN A 38 2.75 1.05 7.10
CA GLN A 38 2.30 2.34 7.64
C GLN A 38 3.37 3.07 8.46
N SER A 39 4.57 2.51 8.55
CA SER A 39 5.70 3.07 9.31
C SER A 39 6.81 3.56 8.36
N LEU A 40 6.45 4.23 7.27
CA LEU A 40 7.39 4.81 6.31
C LEU A 40 7.95 6.11 6.87
N TYR A 41 9.23 6.36 6.62
CA TYR A 41 9.93 7.57 7.01
C TYR A 41 10.93 8.00 5.93
N THR A 42 11.20 9.30 5.85
CA THR A 42 12.33 9.82 5.05
C THR A 42 13.63 9.44 5.73
N GLY A 43 14.46 8.64 5.06
CA GLY A 43 15.86 8.44 5.44
C GLY A 43 16.75 9.60 4.97
N ASP A 44 18.06 9.38 5.07
CA ASP A 44 19.07 10.36 4.64
C ASP A 44 19.01 10.63 3.13
N PRO A 45 19.33 11.86 2.69
CA PRO A 45 19.33 12.18 1.28
C PRO A 45 20.43 11.40 0.54
N CYS A 46 20.03 10.62 -0.47
CA CYS A 46 20.94 9.83 -1.30
C CYS A 46 21.89 10.67 -2.20
N ASN A 47 21.69 11.99 -2.28
CA ASN A 47 22.53 12.96 -3.00
C ASN A 47 22.94 12.53 -4.43
N CYS A 48 22.06 11.79 -5.10
CA CYS A 48 22.35 11.24 -6.42
C CYS A 48 22.44 12.33 -7.49
N LYS A 49 23.64 12.57 -8.03
CA LYS A 49 23.90 13.58 -9.07
C LYS A 49 23.06 13.40 -10.34
N ARG A 50 22.80 12.14 -10.72
CA ARG A 50 22.11 11.79 -11.97
C ARG A 50 20.59 11.98 -11.91
N PHE A 51 19.99 11.55 -10.81
CA PHE A 51 18.54 11.54 -10.64
C PHE A 51 18.01 12.82 -9.99
N LYS A 52 18.92 13.73 -9.60
CA LYS A 52 18.61 14.99 -8.91
C LYS A 52 17.56 14.80 -7.82
N CYS A 53 17.62 13.66 -7.14
CA CYS A 53 16.71 13.31 -6.07
C CYS A 53 16.71 14.49 -5.12
N PHE A 54 15.53 15.02 -4.80
CA PHE A 54 15.35 16.09 -3.82
C PHE A 54 15.57 17.53 -4.30
N THR A 55 15.72 17.76 -5.60
CA THR A 55 15.83 19.13 -6.16
C THR A 55 14.48 19.73 -6.54
N GLU A 56 13.58 18.94 -7.13
CA GLU A 56 12.29 19.42 -7.64
C GLU A 56 11.19 19.43 -6.56
N ILE A 57 11.23 18.48 -5.63
CA ILE A 57 10.22 18.33 -4.58
C ILE A 57 10.72 18.98 -3.31
N THR A 58 9.94 19.89 -2.72
CA THR A 58 10.28 20.56 -1.45
C THR A 58 10.28 19.57 -0.27
N PRO A 59 10.98 19.86 0.84
CA PRO A 59 10.94 19.00 2.02
C PRO A 59 9.53 18.88 2.63
N GLU A 60 8.67 19.89 2.45
CA GLU A 60 7.29 19.89 2.92
C GLU A 60 6.41 18.92 2.14
N GLU A 61 6.50 18.93 0.81
CA GLU A 61 5.76 18.01 -0.06
C GLU A 61 6.14 16.55 0.20
N ARG A 62 7.42 16.27 0.48
CA ARG A 62 7.84 14.90 0.84
C ARG A 62 7.21 14.42 2.13
N LYS A 63 7.11 15.31 3.13
CA LYS A 63 6.44 14.99 4.39
C LYS A 63 4.97 14.67 4.13
N LYS A 64 4.28 15.48 3.30
CA LYS A 64 2.89 15.22 2.89
C LYS A 64 2.72 13.87 2.20
N ILE A 65 3.57 13.57 1.22
CA ILE A 65 3.54 12.28 0.50
C ILE A 65 3.71 11.12 1.49
N ILE A 66 4.65 11.21 2.43
CA ILE A 66 4.88 10.13 3.41
C ILE A 66 3.71 10.00 4.39
N THR A 67 3.15 11.13 4.87
CA THR A 67 1.96 11.07 5.73
C THR A 67 0.81 10.39 5.01
N ASP A 68 0.59 10.71 3.74
CA ASP A 68 -0.48 10.13 2.93
C ASP A 68 -0.25 8.62 2.72
N LEU A 69 0.98 8.21 2.42
CA LEU A 69 1.33 6.79 2.27
C LEU A 69 1.14 5.98 3.56
N ASN A 70 1.45 6.58 4.72
CA ASN A 70 1.27 5.94 6.02
C ASN A 70 -0.21 5.79 6.41
N LEU A 71 -1.11 6.62 5.84
CA LEU A 71 -2.56 6.49 6.03
C LEU A 71 -3.16 5.36 5.19
N MET A 72 -2.51 4.96 4.09
CA MET A 72 -2.99 3.89 3.22
C MET A 72 -2.84 2.51 3.87
N SER A 73 -3.74 1.59 3.54
CA SER A 73 -3.85 0.30 4.23
C SER A 73 -3.03 -0.81 3.57
N GLY A 74 -2.78 -0.68 2.27
CA GLY A 74 -2.19 -1.73 1.45
C GLY A 74 -1.16 -1.24 0.45
N TYR A 75 -0.24 -2.14 0.10
CA TYR A 75 0.82 -1.91 -0.89
C TYR A 75 0.28 -1.45 -2.25
N ASN A 76 -0.83 -2.05 -2.72
CA ASN A 76 -1.41 -1.71 -4.02
C ASN A 76 -1.95 -0.28 -4.05
N GLU A 77 -2.56 0.18 -2.96
CA GLU A 77 -3.07 1.56 -2.83
C GLU A 77 -1.91 2.56 -2.84
N GLN A 78 -0.85 2.25 -2.09
CA GLN A 78 0.39 3.04 -2.08
C GLN A 78 1.02 3.13 -3.47
N TYR A 79 1.09 2.00 -4.20
CA TYR A 79 1.68 1.97 -5.54
C TYR A 79 0.83 2.75 -6.55
N ALA A 80 -0.50 2.60 -6.50
CA ALA A 80 -1.41 3.36 -7.34
C ALA A 80 -1.26 4.87 -7.10
N HIS A 81 -1.21 5.29 -5.84
CA HIS A 81 -0.99 6.69 -5.47
C HIS A 81 0.35 7.22 -6.00
N LEU A 82 1.45 6.49 -5.76
CA LEU A 82 2.77 6.86 -6.26
C LEU A 82 2.81 6.97 -7.78
N SER A 83 2.18 6.04 -8.48
CA SER A 83 2.13 6.06 -9.95
C SER A 83 1.40 7.28 -10.49
N GLY A 84 0.36 7.77 -9.80
CA GLY A 84 -0.36 8.99 -10.16
C GLY A 84 0.44 10.28 -9.93
N LEU A 85 1.48 10.24 -9.10
CA LEU A 85 2.36 11.39 -8.86
C LEU A 85 3.48 11.51 -9.91
N ILE A 86 3.68 10.51 -10.76
CA ILE A 86 4.73 10.52 -11.77
C ILE A 86 4.24 11.26 -13.02
N SER A 87 4.87 12.39 -13.35
CA SER A 87 4.68 13.08 -14.62
C SER A 87 5.69 12.58 -15.66
N ILE A 88 5.20 12.23 -16.86
CA ILE A 88 6.07 11.91 -18.00
C ILE A 88 6.50 13.23 -18.63
N HIS A 89 7.81 13.49 -18.64
CA HIS A 89 8.37 14.60 -19.40
C HIS A 89 8.71 14.14 -20.82
N GLU A 90 8.43 14.99 -21.80
CA GLU A 90 8.83 14.74 -23.18
C GLU A 90 10.35 14.61 -23.27
N VAL A 91 10.81 13.64 -24.05
CA VAL A 91 12.24 13.49 -24.32
C VAL A 91 12.68 14.68 -25.15
N ALA A 92 13.38 15.62 -24.52
CA ALA A 92 14.05 16.69 -25.24
C ALA A 92 14.96 16.05 -26.30
N GLN A 93 14.61 16.23 -27.57
CA GLN A 93 15.43 15.74 -28.67
C GLN A 93 16.82 16.35 -28.52
N ARG A 94 17.85 15.49 -28.40
CA ARG A 94 19.24 15.95 -28.13
C ARG A 94 19.77 16.90 -29.20
N ARG A 95 19.17 16.90 -30.39
CA ARG A 95 19.45 17.84 -31.47
C ARG A 95 18.11 18.23 -32.09
N PRO A 96 17.78 19.53 -32.23
CA PRO A 96 16.69 19.92 -33.11
C PRO A 96 17.00 19.34 -34.49
N ARG A 97 16.06 18.60 -35.08
CA ARG A 97 16.16 18.26 -36.50
C ARG A 97 16.06 19.59 -37.24
N PRO A 98 17.06 20.00 -38.04
CA PRO A 98 16.89 21.18 -38.87
C PRO A 98 15.65 20.93 -39.76
N GLU A 99 14.74 21.89 -39.83
CA GLU A 99 13.74 21.96 -40.90
C GLU A 99 14.50 22.21 -42.21
N SER A 100 15.12 21.16 -42.73
CA SER A 100 15.63 21.16 -44.09
C SER A 100 14.48 20.70 -44.99
N GLU A 101 14.08 21.53 -45.94
CA GLU A 101 13.11 21.21 -46.99
C GLU A 101 13.50 19.95 -47.81
N ASN A 102 14.73 19.45 -47.68
CA ASN A 102 15.21 18.20 -48.29
C ASN A 102 15.99 17.34 -47.28
N PRO A 103 15.35 16.41 -46.56
CA PRO A 103 16.06 15.38 -45.82
C PRO A 103 16.68 14.41 -46.83
N ASN A 104 18.01 14.45 -47.03
CA ASN A 104 18.68 13.39 -47.79
C ASN A 104 18.50 12.06 -47.03
N PRO A 105 17.76 11.07 -47.56
CA PRO A 105 17.75 9.74 -46.97
C PRO A 105 19.13 9.13 -47.17
N ASN A 106 19.73 8.60 -46.11
CA ASN A 106 20.84 7.67 -46.29
C ASN A 106 20.23 6.40 -46.88
N ASP A 107 20.64 6.03 -48.10
CA ASP A 107 20.05 4.89 -48.82
C ASP A 107 20.19 3.56 -48.05
N CYS A 108 21.20 3.41 -47.19
CA CYS A 108 21.39 2.26 -46.34
C CYS A 108 22.14 2.65 -45.05
N THR A 109 21.84 1.96 -43.94
CA THR A 109 22.68 1.94 -42.74
C THR A 109 23.04 0.49 -42.42
N TYR A 110 24.34 0.18 -42.37
CA TYR A 110 24.85 -1.14 -42.02
C TYR A 110 25.51 -1.10 -40.64
N SER A 111 25.30 -2.15 -39.85
CA SER A 111 26.02 -2.42 -38.60
C SER A 111 26.44 -3.89 -38.60
N TYR A 112 27.69 -4.17 -38.24
CA TYR A 112 28.26 -5.52 -38.12
C TYR A 112 28.03 -6.09 -36.71
#